data_AF-A0AAU2LEY5-F1
#
_entry.id   AF-A0AAU2LEY5-F1
#
_cell.length_a   1.000
_cell.length_b   1.000
_cell.length_c   1.000
_cell.angle_alpha   90.00
_cell.angle_beta   90.00
_cell.angle_gamma   90.00
#
_symmetry.space_group_name_H-M   'P 1'
#
loop_
_entity.id
_entity.type
_entity.pdbx_description
1 polymer ?
#
loop_
_entity_poly.entity_id
_entity_poly.type
_entity_poly.pdbx_seq_one_letter_code
_entity_poly.pdbx_strand_id
1 'polypeptide(L)'
;MPHFALVFLGALAVTVAVAAIEYRKGRRTVALWAGVAAALYVVALAVTFAVNIPLNNELAAIGDPARAGDLSVVDRFKEVWETTNIMRTLLCTAALGCLAHCLKLHGRGAAGVPD
;
A
#
# COMPACT_ATOMS: atom_id res chain seq x y z
N MET A 1 -16.10 10.22 3.91
CA MET A 1 -14.94 9.29 3.90
C MET A 1 -13.57 10.00 4.06
N PRO A 2 -13.39 11.11 4.80
CA PRO A 2 -12.06 11.77 4.85
C PRO A 2 -10.99 10.93 5.55
N HIS A 3 -11.39 10.09 6.50
CA HIS A 3 -10.50 9.20 7.24
C HIS A 3 -9.82 8.14 6.36
N PHE A 4 -10.51 7.63 5.33
CA PHE A 4 -9.95 6.60 4.44
C PHE A 4 -8.78 7.17 3.63
N ALA A 5 -8.99 8.30 2.96
CA ALA A 5 -7.96 8.96 2.18
C ALA A 5 -6.78 9.40 3.06
N LEU A 6 -7.06 9.87 4.28
CA LEU A 6 -6.04 10.28 5.23
C LEU A 6 -5.12 9.13 5.62
N VAL A 7 -5.65 7.94 5.91
CA VAL A 7 -4.81 6.78 6.26
C VAL A 7 -3.99 6.30 5.06
N PHE A 8 -4.60 6.23 3.87
CA PHE A 8 -3.94 5.76 2.65
C PHE A 8 -2.83 6.71 2.20
N LEU A 9 -3.12 7.99 2.07
CA LEU A 9 -2.14 8.98 1.64
C LEU A 9 -1.16 9.34 2.76
N GLY A 10 -1.61 9.32 4.02
CA GLY A 10 -0.77 9.54 5.18
C GLY A 10 0.30 8.48 5.35
N ALA A 11 -0.03 7.19 5.14
CA ALA A 11 0.96 6.12 5.14
C ALA A 11 2.05 6.36 4.09
N LEU A 12 1.66 6.68 2.85
CA LEU A 12 2.62 7.00 1.79
C LEU A 12 3.47 8.23 2.15
N ALA A 13 2.84 9.31 2.61
CA ALA A 13 3.51 10.56 2.95
C ALA A 13 4.57 10.36 4.03
N VAL A 14 4.24 9.61 5.09
CA VAL A 14 5.19 9.28 6.16
C VAL A 14 6.33 8.42 5.64
N THR A 15 6.05 7.39 4.83
CA THR A 15 7.11 6.54 4.26
C THR A 15 8.07 7.33 3.36
N VAL A 16 7.55 8.22 2.51
CA VAL A 16 8.36 9.10 1.65
C VAL A 16 9.17 10.09 2.50
N ALA A 17 8.56 10.67 3.54
CA ALA A 17 9.26 11.58 4.46
C ALA A 17 10.44 10.89 5.15
N VAL A 18 10.27 9.65 5.62
CA VAL A 18 11.36 8.85 6.18
C VAL A 18 12.48 8.66 5.16
N ALA A 19 12.16 8.25 3.93
CA ALA A 19 13.17 8.07 2.89
C ALA A 19 13.98 9.36 2.64
N ALA A 20 13.29 10.51 2.54
CA ALA A 20 13.92 11.81 2.32
C ALA A 20 14.79 12.26 3.51
N ILE A 21 14.29 12.14 4.74
CA ILE A 21 15.01 12.52 5.96
C ILE A 21 16.28 11.68 6.12
N GLU A 22 16.17 10.36 5.98
CA GLU A 22 17.29 9.44 6.12
C GLU A 22 18.34 9.65 5.01
N TYR A 23 17.89 9.98 3.80
CA TYR A 23 18.77 10.34 2.70
C TYR A 23 19.58 11.60 3.03
N ARG A 24 18.93 12.65 3.56
CA ARG A 24 19.59 13.91 3.95
C ARG A 24 20.56 13.73 5.12
N LYS A 25 20.31 12.76 6.00
CA LYS A 25 21.20 12.39 7.11
C LYS A 25 22.36 11.47 6.70
N GLY A 26 22.52 11.19 5.40
CA GLY A 26 23.59 10.33 4.89
C GLY A 26 23.38 8.84 5.11
N ARG A 27 22.25 8.42 5.68
CA ARG A 27 21.91 7.01 5.97
C ARG A 27 21.33 6.34 4.73
N ARG A 28 22.15 6.23 3.68
CA ARG A 28 21.74 5.79 2.33
C ARG A 28 21.01 4.46 2.31
N THR A 29 21.47 3.47 3.08
CA THR A 29 20.83 2.15 3.13
C THR A 29 19.43 2.21 3.74
N VAL A 30 19.25 2.98 4.83
CA VAL A 30 17.94 3.19 5.47
C VAL A 30 16.98 3.90 4.50
N ALA A 31 17.48 4.95 3.83
CA ALA A 31 16.73 5.69 2.82
C ALA A 31 16.31 4.82 1.63
N LEU A 32 17.19 3.92 1.16
CA LEU A 32 16.90 2.99 0.07
C LEU A 32 15.74 2.07 0.43
N TRP A 33 15.77 1.43 1.60
CA TRP A 33 14.70 0.53 2.03
C TRP A 33 13.36 1.26 2.25
N ALA A 34 13.39 2.47 2.79
CA ALA A 34 12.19 3.31 2.88
C ALA A 34 11.66 3.72 1.48
N GLY A 35 12.56 4.01 0.53
CA GLY A 35 12.19 4.30 -0.87
C GLY A 35 11.56 3.10 -1.57
N VAL A 36 12.10 1.89 -1.38
CA VAL A 36 11.51 0.64 -1.89
C VAL A 36 10.12 0.42 -1.28
N ALA A 37 9.96 0.62 0.04
CA ALA A 37 8.66 0.54 0.70
C ALA A 37 7.65 1.53 0.09
N ALA A 38 8.05 2.77 -0.16
CA ALA A 38 7.21 3.77 -0.81
C ALA A 38 6.79 3.33 -2.21
N ALA A 39 7.72 2.82 -3.02
CA ALA A 39 7.43 2.37 -4.38
C ALA A 39 6.43 1.20 -4.39
N LEU A 40 6.63 0.20 -3.54
CA LEU A 40 5.70 -0.93 -3.39
C LEU A 40 4.29 -0.45 -2.98
N TYR A 41 4.22 0.51 -2.07
CA TYR A 41 2.96 1.07 -1.62
C TYR A 41 2.28 1.93 -2.69
N VAL A 42 3.03 2.66 -3.51
CA VAL A 42 2.48 3.37 -4.69
C VAL A 42 1.84 2.39 -5.67
N VAL A 43 2.46 1.23 -5.92
CA VAL A 43 1.85 0.20 -6.78
C VAL A 43 0.56 -0.32 -6.16
N ALA A 44 0.53 -0.57 -4.85
CA ALA A 44 -0.68 -0.99 -4.13
C ALA A 44 -1.82 0.05 -4.23
N LEU A 45 -1.49 1.34 -4.14
CA LEU A 45 -2.43 2.44 -4.33
C LEU A 45 -2.92 2.51 -5.78
N ALA A 46 -2.03 2.35 -6.76
CA ALA A 46 -2.40 2.35 -8.17
C ALA A 46 -3.41 1.23 -8.48
N VAL A 47 -3.18 0.00 -8.00
CA VAL A 47 -4.14 -1.11 -8.13
C VAL A 47 -5.47 -0.77 -7.45
N THR A 48 -5.42 -0.13 -6.28
CA THR A 48 -6.64 0.27 -5.55
C THR A 48 -7.46 1.29 -6.32
N PHE A 49 -6.83 2.37 -6.78
CA PHE A 49 -7.53 3.47 -7.47
C PHE A 49 -7.94 3.11 -8.90
N ALA A 50 -7.13 2.34 -9.63
CA ALA A 50 -7.37 2.03 -11.02
C ALA A 50 -8.24 0.77 -11.23
N VAL A 51 -8.28 -0.15 -10.27
CA VAL A 51 -9.03 -1.41 -10.40
C VAL A 51 -10.09 -1.55 -9.32
N ASN A 52 -9.71 -1.57 -8.05
CA ASN A 52 -10.67 -1.92 -7.00
C ASN A 52 -11.77 -0.88 -6.80
N ILE A 53 -11.46 0.42 -6.88
CA ILE A 53 -12.47 1.47 -6.71
C ILE A 53 -13.46 1.47 -7.89
N PRO A 54 -13.03 1.48 -9.17
CA PRO A 54 -13.95 1.37 -10.29
C PRO A 54 -14.82 0.12 -10.22
N LEU A 55 -14.20 -1.02 -9.92
CA LEU A 55 -14.90 -2.30 -9.80
C LEU A 55 -15.97 -2.25 -8.70
N ASN A 56 -15.64 -1.71 -7.53
CA ASN A 56 -16.62 -1.49 -6.45
C ASN A 56 -17.76 -0.54 -6.85
N ASN A 57 -17.48 0.50 -7.64
CA ASN A 57 -18.49 1.44 -8.13
C ASN A 57 -19.43 0.77 -9.14
N GLU A 58 -18.90 -0.07 -10.03
CA GLU A 58 -19.70 -0.89 -10.96
C GLU A 58 -20.64 -1.82 -10.18
N LEU A 59 -20.12 -2.51 -9.16
CA LEU A 59 -20.94 -3.38 -8.31
C LEU A 59 -22.03 -2.59 -7.56
N ALA A 60 -21.70 -1.41 -7.04
CA ALA A 60 -22.67 -0.54 -6.38
C ALA A 60 -23.77 -0.04 -7.33
N ALA A 61 -23.45 0.15 -8.62
CA ALA A 61 -24.40 0.60 -9.63
C ALA A 61 -25.40 -0.50 -10.06
N ILE A 62 -25.04 -1.78 -9.94
CA ILE A 62 -25.93 -2.91 -10.28
C ILE A 62 -27.14 -3.00 -9.33
N GLY A 63 -27.02 -2.51 -8.09
CA GLY A 63 -28.10 -2.56 -7.10
C GLY A 63 -28.23 -3.96 -6.47
N ASP A 64 -29.46 -4.45 -6.29
CA ASP A 64 -29.72 -5.74 -5.61
C ASP A 64 -29.42 -6.95 -6.52
N PRO A 65 -28.35 -7.75 -6.23
CA PRO A 65 -27.98 -8.91 -7.05
C PRO A 65 -29.05 -10.01 -7.06
N ALA A 66 -29.90 -10.08 -6.03
CA ALA A 66 -30.99 -11.06 -5.97
C ALA A 66 -32.09 -10.79 -7.01
N ARG A 67 -32.13 -9.58 -7.58
CA ARG A 67 -33.09 -9.18 -8.62
C ARG A 67 -32.49 -9.25 -10.02
N ALA A 68 -31.17 -9.42 -10.15
CA ALA A 68 -30.46 -9.33 -11.42
C ALA A 68 -30.53 -10.61 -12.28
N GLY A 69 -30.91 -11.76 -11.71
CA GLY A 69 -31.14 -13.02 -12.44
C GLY A 69 -29.88 -13.69 -13.02
N ASP A 70 -28.83 -12.91 -13.33
CA ASP A 70 -27.56 -13.36 -13.89
C ASP A 70 -26.40 -13.02 -12.94
N LEU A 71 -25.80 -14.07 -12.35
CA LEU A 71 -24.68 -13.98 -11.42
C LEU A 71 -23.31 -13.94 -12.11
N SER A 72 -23.25 -14.10 -13.43
CA SER A 72 -21.97 -14.16 -14.17
C SER A 72 -21.14 -12.88 -14.04
N VAL A 73 -21.80 -11.73 -13.89
CA VAL A 73 -21.15 -10.43 -13.62
C VAL A 73 -20.51 -10.39 -12.24
N VAL A 74 -21.18 -10.99 -11.24
CA VAL A 74 -20.69 -11.06 -9.86
C VAL A 74 -19.49 -11.99 -9.75
N ASP A 75 -19.48 -13.10 -10.50
CA ASP A 75 -18.35 -14.04 -10.46
C ASP A 75 -17.10 -13.48 -11.12
N ARG A 76 -17.24 -12.78 -12.26
CA ARG A 76 -16.12 -12.04 -12.88
C ARG A 76 -15.61 -10.92 -11.97
N PHE A 77 -16.51 -10.19 -11.33
CA PHE A 77 -16.15 -9.19 -10.32
C PHE A 77 -15.30 -9.83 -9.23
N LYS A 78 -15.74 -10.96 -8.66
CA LYS A 78 -15.04 -11.64 -7.57
C LYS A 78 -13.63 -12.06 -7.99
N GLU A 79 -13.47 -12.66 -9.16
CA GLU A 79 -12.16 -13.13 -9.63
C GLU A 79 -11.14 -11.98 -9.76
N VAL A 80 -11.54 -10.88 -10.42
CA VAL A 80 -10.67 -9.70 -10.58
C VAL A 80 -10.41 -9.03 -9.23
N TRP A 81 -11.44 -8.89 -8.40
CA TRP A 81 -11.33 -8.27 -7.09
C TRP A 81 -10.43 -9.08 -6.17
N GLU A 82 -10.59 -10.39 -6.10
CA GLU A 82 -9.79 -11.30 -5.27
C GLU A 82 -8.32 -11.26 -5.69
N THR A 83 -8.05 -11.41 -6.98
CA THR A 83 -6.68 -11.38 -7.52
C THR A 83 -5.98 -10.06 -7.17
N THR A 84 -6.64 -8.93 -7.43
CA THR A 84 -6.06 -7.62 -7.13
C THR A 84 -5.95 -7.34 -5.63
N ASN A 85 -6.86 -7.85 -4.81
CA ASN A 85 -6.78 -7.73 -3.36
C ASN A 85 -5.64 -8.56 -2.76
N ILE A 86 -5.38 -9.77 -3.29
CA ILE A 86 -4.21 -10.59 -2.93
C ILE A 86 -2.93 -9.83 -3.31
N MET A 87 -2.84 -9.31 -4.53
CA MET A 87 -1.68 -8.52 -4.97
C MET A 87 -1.42 -7.33 -4.06
N ARG A 88 -2.47 -6.56 -3.72
CA ARG A 88 -2.36 -5.45 -2.78
C ARG A 88 -1.86 -5.90 -1.40
N THR A 89 -2.36 -7.02 -0.90
CA THR A 89 -1.94 -7.59 0.39
C THR A 89 -0.45 -7.95 0.38
N LEU A 90 0.02 -8.61 -0.68
CA LEU A 90 1.43 -8.96 -0.85
C LEU A 90 2.32 -7.72 -0.95
N LEU A 91 1.91 -6.71 -1.74
CA LEU A 91 2.64 -5.45 -1.88
C LEU A 91 2.76 -4.70 -0.55
N CYS A 92 1.66 -4.57 0.19
CA CYS A 92 1.65 -3.94 1.51
C CYS A 92 2.49 -4.73 2.53
N THR A 93 2.46 -6.06 2.48
CA THR A 93 3.27 -6.92 3.35
C THR A 93 4.76 -6.76 3.06
N ALA A 94 5.14 -6.73 1.79
CA ALA A 94 6.51 -6.48 1.37
C ALA A 94 6.99 -5.07 1.78
N ALA A 95 6.13 -4.04 1.60
CA ALA A 95 6.41 -2.68 2.05
C ALA A 95 6.62 -2.62 3.58
N LEU A 96 5.77 -3.30 4.36
CA LEU A 96 5.93 -3.42 5.81
C LEU A 96 7.24 -4.12 6.18
N GLY A 97 7.61 -5.19 5.48
CA GLY A 97 8.90 -5.88 5.67
C GLY A 97 10.09 -4.95 5.42
N CYS A 98 10.03 -4.12 4.38
CA CYS A 98 11.05 -3.11 4.08
C CYS A 98 11.15 -2.06 5.20
N LEU A 99 10.02 -1.60 5.73
CA LEU A 99 9.98 -0.65 6.86
C LEU A 99 10.50 -1.27 8.17
N ALA A 100 10.17 -2.54 8.44
CA ALA A 100 10.71 -3.25 9.59
C ALA A 100 12.25 -3.40 9.49
N HIS A 101 12.76 -3.67 8.29
CA HIS A 101 14.19 -3.70 8.04
C HIS A 101 14.85 -2.32 8.21
N CYS A 102 14.20 -1.26 7.72
CA CYS A 102 14.59 0.13 7.94
C CYS A 102 14.72 0.46 9.44
N LEU A 103 13.72 0.07 10.26
CA LEU A 103 13.75 0.27 11.70
C LEU A 103 14.92 -0.47 12.37
N LYS A 104 15.16 -1.73 11.98
CA LYS A 104 16.31 -2.52 12.47
C LYS A 104 17.64 -1.85 12.16
N LEU A 105 17.83 -1.35 10.93
CA LEU A 105 19.05 -0.66 10.53
C LEU A 105 19.24 0.65 11.29
N HIS A 106 18.15 1.42 11.47
CA HIS A 106 18.18 2.68 12.19
C HIS A 106 18.58 2.49 13.67
N GLY A 107 18.01 1.49 14.35
CA GLY A 107 18.35 1.17 15.74
C GLY A 107 19.81 0.73 15.92
N ARG A 108 20.36 -0.04 14.98
CA ARG A 108 21.78 -0.42 15.00
C ARG A 108 22.71 0.78 14.79
N GLY A 109 22.31 1.75 13.97
CA GLY A 109 23.08 2.98 13.75
C GLY A 109 23.08 3.91 14.97
N ALA A 110 22.00 3.93 15.75
CA ALA A 110 21.91 4.75 16.97
C ALA A 110 22.74 4.17 18.14
N ALA A 111 22.85 2.85 18.26
CA ALA A 111 23.61 2.18 19.32
C ALA A 111 25.14 2.20 19.12
N GLY A 112 25.62 2.69 17.96
CA GLY A 112 27.05 2.70 17.59
C GLY A 112 27.78 4.02 17.79
N VAL A 113 27.13 5.04 18.38
CA VAL A 113 27.77 6.31 18.75
C VAL A 113 27.99 6.30 20.28
N PRO A 114 29.22 6.06 20.78
CA PRO A 114 29.57 6.43 22.13
C PRO A 114 29.71 7.96 22.21
N ASP A 115 29.20 8.54 23.30
CA ASP A 115 29.39 9.95 23.68
C ASP A 115 30.88 10.32 23.83
#